data_AF-A0A930AP60-F1
#
_entry.id   AF-A0A930AP60-F1
#
_cell.length_a   1.000
_cell.length_b   1.000
_cell.length_c   1.000
_cell.angle_alpha   90.00
_cell.angle_beta   90.00
_cell.angle_gamma   90.00
#
_symmetry.space_group_name_H-M   'P 1'
#
loop_
_entity.id
_entity.type
_entity.pdbx_description
1 polymer ?
#
loop_
_entity_poly.entity_id
_entity_poly.type
_entity_poly.pdbx_seq_one_letter_code
_entity_poly.pdbx_strand_id
1 'polypeptide(L)'
;MKGYKFLSAIAGLALFLSLLLTSIDLLCFNRSFFRLQYSINHTAESIGMSEDGLMNATNTLLDYMQGKREDIKVVENVNGSEREIFDERETLHMVDVKNLYLNA
;
A
#
# COMPACT_ATOMS: atom_id res chain seq x y z
N MET A 1 0.96 2.27 46.46
CA MET A 1 1.42 3.36 45.56
C MET A 1 2.26 2.92 44.34
N LYS A 2 2.56 1.62 44.14
CA LYS A 2 3.36 1.14 42.98
C LYS A 2 2.50 0.51 41.85
N GLY A 3 1.37 -0.13 42.18
CA GLY A 3 0.54 -0.84 41.20
C GLY A 3 -0.09 0.04 40.11
N TYR A 4 -0.60 1.23 40.47
CA TYR A 4 -1.23 2.13 39.49
C TYR A 4 -0.21 2.70 38.48
N LYS A 5 1.07 2.85 38.86
CA LYS A 5 2.13 3.30 37.94
C LYS A 5 2.43 2.24 36.87
N PHE A 6 2.50 0.98 37.28
CA PHE A 6 2.69 -0.14 36.37
C PHE A 6 1.48 -0.32 35.43
N LEU A 7 0.27 -0.26 35.98
CA LEU A 7 -0.96 -0.32 35.18
C LEU A 7 -1.06 0.84 34.18
N SER A 8 -0.71 2.06 34.60
CA SER A 8 -0.68 3.23 33.72
C SER A 8 0.35 3.10 32.60
N ALA A 9 1.51 2.49 32.86
CA ALA A 9 2.53 2.23 31.82
C ALA A 9 2.03 1.22 30.77
N ILE A 10 1.37 0.14 31.19
CA ILE A 10 0.77 -0.83 30.27
C ILE A 10 -0.33 -0.17 29.44
N ALA A 11 -1.22 0.60 30.08
CA ALA A 11 -2.29 1.31 29.39
C ALA A 11 -1.73 2.31 28.36
N GLY A 12 -0.67 3.03 28.72
CA GLY A 12 0.02 3.95 27.81
C GLY A 12 0.64 3.23 26.59
N LEU A 13 1.30 2.09 26.81
CA LEU A 13 1.87 1.28 25.72
C LEU A 13 0.77 0.72 24.81
N ALA A 14 -0.31 0.19 25.39
CA ALA A 14 -1.45 -0.32 24.63
C ALA A 14 -2.11 0.78 23.79
N LEU A 15 -2.28 1.97 24.35
CA LEU A 15 -2.82 3.13 23.62
C LEU A 15 -1.90 3.57 22.48
N PHE A 16 -0.59 3.63 22.73
CA PHE A 16 0.38 3.96 21.68
C PHE A 16 0.34 2.93 20.53
N LEU A 17 0.35 1.64 20.84
CA LEU A 17 0.27 0.58 19.85
C LEU A 17 -1.06 0.63 19.08
N SER A 18 -2.17 0.88 19.78
CA SER A 18 -3.49 1.03 19.13
C SER A 18 -3.49 2.19 18.15
N LEU A 19 -2.97 3.36 18.55
CA LEU A 19 -2.90 4.53 17.66
C LEU A 19 -2.02 4.26 16.43
N LEU A 20 -0.88 3.59 16.64
CA LEU A 20 0.02 3.20 15.55
C LEU A 20 -0.68 2.28 14.55
N LEU A 21 -1.29 1.18 15.03
CA LEU A 21 -2.00 0.23 14.17
C LEU A 21 -3.18 0.88 13.44
N THR A 22 -3.96 1.72 14.13
CA THR A 22 -5.07 2.46 13.51
C THR A 22 -4.57 3.42 12.43
N SER A 23 -3.43 4.10 12.62
CA SER A 23 -2.87 4.97 11.59
C SER A 23 -2.46 4.20 10.34
N ILE A 24 -1.89 3.00 10.50
CA ILE A 24 -1.53 2.13 9.39
C ILE A 24 -2.81 1.68 8.66
N ASP A 25 -3.81 1.22 9.40
CA ASP A 25 -5.09 0.75 8.84
C ASP A 25 -5.83 1.84 8.04
N LEU A 26 -5.81 3.09 8.53
CA LEU A 26 -6.41 4.23 7.83
C LEU A 26 -5.67 4.61 6.53
N LEU A 27 -4.37 4.33 6.43
CA LEU A 27 -3.53 4.81 5.34
C LEU A 27 -3.19 3.73 4.30
N CYS A 28 -3.19 2.45 4.68
CA CYS A 28 -2.69 1.35 3.83
C CYS A 28 -3.42 1.20 2.49
N PHE A 29 -4.68 1.65 2.38
CA PHE A 29 -5.45 1.71 1.13
C PHE A 29 -5.91 3.13 0.75
N ASN A 30 -5.33 4.17 1.37
CA ASN A 30 -5.72 5.55 1.10
C ASN A 30 -5.04 6.08 -0.18
N ARG A 31 -5.78 6.12 -1.28
CA ARG A 31 -5.27 6.56 -2.60
C ARG A 31 -4.74 8.00 -2.59
N SER A 32 -5.36 8.89 -1.82
CA SER A 32 -4.91 10.28 -1.69
C SER A 32 -3.56 10.36 -0.97
N PHE A 33 -3.33 9.50 0.02
CA PHE A 33 -2.04 9.38 0.70
C PHE A 33 -0.95 8.90 -0.26
N PHE A 34 -1.20 7.85 -1.05
CA PHE A 34 -0.25 7.39 -2.07
C PHE A 34 0.08 8.48 -3.09
N ARG A 35 -0.94 9.16 -3.64
CA ARG A 35 -0.72 10.26 -4.60
C ARG A 35 0.13 11.38 -3.99
N LEU A 36 -0.17 11.78 -2.75
CA LEU A 36 0.60 12.79 -2.04
C LEU A 36 2.06 12.35 -1.84
N GLN A 37 2.29 11.12 -1.37
CA GLN A 37 3.65 10.61 -1.14
C GLN A 37 4.43 10.48 -2.44
N TYR A 38 3.83 10.02 -3.53
CA TYR A 38 4.51 9.94 -4.82
C TYR A 38 4.88 11.32 -5.38
N SER A 39 4.01 12.31 -5.19
CA SER A 39 4.29 13.68 -5.62
C SER A 39 5.44 14.30 -4.81
N ILE A 40 5.43 14.16 -3.47
CA ILE A 40 6.51 14.64 -2.60
C ILE A 40 7.86 13.98 -2.94
N ASN A 41 7.85 12.69 -3.29
CA ASN A 41 9.05 11.93 -3.56
C ASN A 41 9.44 11.91 -5.05
N HIS A 42 8.74 12.65 -5.92
CA HIS A 42 8.96 12.65 -7.38
C HIS A 42 9.06 11.23 -7.97
N THR A 43 8.26 10.30 -7.46
CA THR A 43 8.41 8.86 -7.77
C THR A 43 8.09 8.55 -9.23
N ALA A 44 7.09 9.23 -9.81
CA ALA A 44 6.75 9.03 -11.22
C ALA A 44 7.91 9.41 -12.14
N GLU A 45 8.60 10.52 -11.85
CA GLU A 45 9.78 10.95 -12.61
C GLU A 45 10.94 9.95 -12.48
N SER A 46 11.21 9.46 -11.27
CA SER A 46 12.35 8.56 -11.03
C SER A 46 12.24 7.22 -11.74
N ILE A 47 11.02 6.76 -12.02
CA ILE A 47 10.75 5.51 -12.75
C ILE A 47 10.34 5.75 -14.22
N GLY A 48 10.27 7.01 -14.67
CA GLY A 48 9.95 7.37 -16.04
C GLY A 48 8.49 7.19 -16.43
N MET A 49 7.57 7.41 -15.49
CA MET A 49 6.11 7.34 -15.69
C MET A 49 5.45 8.71 -15.48
N SER A 50 4.21 8.86 -15.94
CA SER A 50 3.36 9.97 -15.52
C SER A 50 2.80 9.71 -14.10
N GLU A 51 2.49 10.77 -13.35
CA GLU A 51 1.85 10.61 -12.03
C GLU A 51 0.52 9.85 -12.12
N ASP A 52 -0.27 10.10 -13.17
CA ASP A 52 -1.53 9.40 -13.36
C ASP A 52 -1.34 7.94 -13.76
N GLY A 53 -0.32 7.61 -14.56
CA GLY A 53 0.02 6.23 -14.87
C GLY A 53 0.51 5.46 -13.65
N LEU A 54 1.36 6.08 -12.82
CA LEU A 54 1.79 5.50 -11.54
C LEU A 54 0.58 5.28 -10.61
N MET A 55 -0.33 6.25 -10.53
CA MET A 55 -1.55 6.09 -9.74
C MET A 55 -2.49 5.05 -10.33
N ASN A 56 -2.57 4.86 -11.65
CA ASN A 56 -3.36 3.80 -12.26
C ASN A 56 -2.82 2.41 -11.91
N ALA A 57 -1.50 2.23 -11.96
CA ALA A 57 -0.85 1.00 -11.53
C ALA A 57 -1.06 0.72 -10.03
N THR A 58 -0.95 1.76 -9.20
CA THR A 58 -1.21 1.68 -7.75
C THR A 58 -2.66 1.34 -7.48
N ASN A 59 -3.59 1.97 -8.19
CA ASN A 59 -5.02 1.70 -8.05
C ASN A 59 -5.35 0.25 -8.39
N THR A 60 -4.76 -0.26 -9.47
CA THR A 60 -4.85 -1.66 -9.89
C THR A 60 -4.37 -2.59 -8.77
N LEU A 61 -3.18 -2.34 -8.22
CA LEU A 61 -2.60 -3.13 -7.14
C LEU A 61 -3.51 -3.16 -5.89
N LEU A 62 -3.99 -1.99 -5.45
CA LEU A 62 -4.84 -1.88 -4.25
C LEU A 62 -6.20 -2.56 -4.45
N ASP A 63 -6.83 -2.41 -5.62
CA ASP A 63 -8.09 -3.09 -5.93
C ASP A 63 -7.92 -4.61 -6.03
N TYR A 64 -6.82 -5.08 -6.61
CA TYR A 64 -6.49 -6.50 -6.65
C TYR A 64 -6.31 -7.10 -5.25
N MET A 65 -5.52 -6.44 -4.39
CA MET A 65 -5.31 -6.87 -3.00
C MET A 65 -6.63 -6.92 -2.21
N GLN A 66 -7.55 -5.99 -2.44
CA GLN A 66 -8.87 -5.97 -1.79
C GLN A 66 -9.89 -6.94 -2.42
N GLY A 67 -9.48 -7.77 -3.39
CA GLY A 67 -10.38 -8.70 -4.06
C GLY A 67 -11.41 -8.04 -4.98
N LYS A 68 -11.24 -6.75 -5.31
CA LYS A 68 -12.12 -6.03 -6.25
C LYS A 68 -11.79 -6.31 -7.71
N ARG A 69 -10.67 -7.01 -7.96
CA ARG A 69 -10.20 -7.45 -9.26
C ARG A 69 -9.65 -8.88 -9.21
N GLU A 70 -9.80 -9.58 -10.32
CA GLU A 70 -9.28 -10.94 -10.53
C GLU A 70 -7.79 -10.95 -10.89
N ASP A 71 -7.29 -9.87 -11.50
CA ASP A 71 -5.89 -9.74 -11.90
C ASP A 71 -5.32 -8.36 -11.55
N ILE A 72 -3.98 -8.30 -11.54
CA ILE A 72 -3.14 -7.14 -11.29
C ILE A 72 -2.62 -6.51 -12.61
N LYS A 73 -3.07 -7.01 -13.77
CA LYS A 73 -2.53 -6.58 -15.06
C LYS A 73 -2.88 -5.13 -15.34
N VAL A 74 -1.88 -4.35 -15.72
CA VAL A 74 -2.02 -2.94 -16.10
C VAL A 74 -0.85 -2.55 -16.98
N VAL A 75 -1.16 -1.87 -18.09
CA VAL A 75 -0.18 -1.39 -19.07
C VAL A 75 -0.08 0.11 -18.95
N GLU A 76 1.14 0.62 -18.89
CA GLU A 76 1.43 2.05 -18.82
C GLU A 76 2.66 2.38 -19.66
N ASN A 77 2.83 3.67 -19.97
CA ASN A 77 4.02 4.16 -20.63
C ASN A 77 5.15 4.36 -19.60
N VAL A 78 6.25 3.63 -19.80
CA VAL A 78 7.48 3.72 -18.99
C VAL A 78 8.62 4.10 -19.92
N ASN A 79 9.24 5.27 -19.70
CA ASN A 79 10.33 5.81 -20.53
C ASN A 79 10.00 5.84 -22.03
N GLY A 80 8.76 6.19 -22.39
CA GLY A 80 8.31 6.27 -23.77
C GLY A 80 7.84 4.94 -24.38
N SER A 81 7.91 3.83 -23.65
CA SER A 81 7.49 2.51 -24.13
C SER A 81 6.29 1.99 -23.34
N GLU A 82 5.23 1.57 -24.03
CA GLU A 82 4.11 0.86 -23.39
C GLU A 82 4.55 -0.54 -22.99
N ARG A 83 4.33 -0.88 -21.71
CA ARG A 83 4.59 -2.20 -21.17
C ARG A 83 3.69 -2.51 -19.99
N GLU A 84 3.52 -3.78 -19.71
CA GLU A 84 2.90 -4.22 -18.46
C GLU A 84 3.79 -3.79 -17.28
N ILE A 85 3.17 -3.22 -16.25
CA ILE A 85 3.88 -2.72 -15.08
C ILE A 85 4.39 -3.87 -14.21
N PHE A 86 3.56 -4.89 -14.03
CA PHE A 86 3.91 -6.09 -13.27
C PHE A 86 4.25 -7.21 -14.23
N ASP A 87 5.42 -7.81 -14.05
CA ASP A 87 5.81 -8.99 -14.84
C ASP A 87 5.11 -10.27 -14.34
N GLU A 88 5.38 -11.39 -15.02
CA GLU A 88 4.77 -12.69 -14.67
C GLU A 88 5.15 -13.14 -13.24
N ARG A 89 6.40 -12.90 -12.84
CA ARG A 89 6.89 -13.29 -11.52
C ARG A 89 6.24 -12.43 -10.43
N GLU A 90 6.14 -11.13 -10.65
CA GLU A 90 5.47 -10.19 -9.76
C GLU A 90 3.97 -10.49 -9.65
N THR A 91 3.33 -10.85 -10.76
CA THR A 91 1.93 -11.29 -10.79
C THR A 91 1.72 -12.55 -9.95
N LEU A 92 2.56 -13.58 -10.12
CA LEU A 92 2.49 -14.81 -9.32
C LEU A 92 2.75 -14.53 -7.83
N HIS A 93 3.73 -13.68 -7.52
CA HIS A 93 3.99 -13.25 -6.14
C HIS A 93 2.77 -12.57 -5.52
N MET A 94 2.09 -11.72 -6.27
CA MET A 94 0.93 -11.00 -5.78
C MET A 94 -0.30 -11.90 -5.53
N VAL A 95 -0.40 -13.06 -6.18
CA VAL A 95 -1.41 -14.08 -5.84
C VAL A 95 -1.24 -14.53 -4.39
N ASP A 96 -0.01 -14.84 -3.97
CA ASP A 96 0.27 -15.24 -2.60
C ASP A 96 0.00 -14.10 -1.61
N VAL A 97 0.40 -12.86 -1.96
CA VAL A 97 0.15 -11.67 -1.13
C VAL A 97 -1.36 -11.42 -0.95
N LYS A 98 -2.16 -11.55 -2.02
CA LYS A 98 -3.62 -11.43 -1.97
C LYS A 98 -4.23 -12.51 -1.08
N ASN A 99 -3.75 -13.74 -1.19
CA ASN A 99 -4.21 -14.85 -0.35
C ASN A 99 -3.87 -14.62 1.12
N LEU A 100 -2.67 -14.11 1.43
CA LEU A 100 -2.30 -13.72 2.79
C LEU A 100 -3.21 -12.60 3.30
N TYR A 101 -3.50 -11.58 2.49
CA TYR A 101 -4.30 -10.44 2.93
C TYR A 101 -5.78 -10.82 3.18
N LEU A 102 -6.38 -11.64 2.31
CA LEU A 102 -7.81 -11.98 2.39
C LEU A 102 -8.11 -13.16 3.32
N ASN A 103 -7.12 -14.00 3.64
CA ASN A 103 -7.31 -15.19 4.48
C ASN A 103 -6.52 -15.16 5.80
N ALA A 104 -5.87 -14.04 6.15
CA ALA A 104 -5.21 -13.85 7.45
C ALA A 104 -6.22 -13.62 8.59
#